data_AF-A0A7V4A114-F1
#
_entry.id   AF-A0A7V4A114-F1
#
_cell.length_a   1.000
_cell.length_b   1.000
_cell.length_c   1.000
_cell.angle_alpha   90.00
_cell.angle_beta   90.00
_cell.angle_gamma   90.00
#
_symmetry.space_group_name_H-M   'P 1'
#
loop_
_entity.id
_entity.type
_entity.pdbx_description
1 polymer ?
#
loop_
_entity_poly.entity_id
_entity_poly.type
_entity_poly.pdbx_seq_one_letter_code
_entity_poly.pdbx_strand_id
1 'polypeptide(L)' 'APLRAHSWHPVPLLLKAPYLRKDGAQRFTEGEAAKGSLGHLRGMELMPLLLAHAGRLLKYGA' A
#
# COMPACT_ATOMS: atom_id res chain seq x y z
N ALA A 1 -4.39 -13.34 -23.18
CA ALA A 1 -3.56 -12.16 -23.51
C ALA A 1 -3.82 -11.09 -22.47
N PRO A 2 -2.81 -10.37 -21.95
CA PRO A 2 -3.07 -9.23 -21.08
C PRO A 2 -3.95 -8.23 -21.86
N LEU A 3 -4.94 -7.65 -21.18
CA LEU A 3 -5.77 -6.60 -21.75
C LEU A 3 -4.85 -5.49 -22.26
N ARG A 4 -4.99 -5.06 -23.53
CA ARG A 4 -4.24 -3.92 -24.10
C ARG A 4 -4.78 -2.56 -23.61
N ALA A 5 -5.46 -2.54 -22.47
CA ALA A 5 -6.16 -1.41 -21.91
C ALA A 5 -6.04 -1.42 -20.38
N HIS A 6 -6.29 -0.28 -19.76
CA HIS A 6 -6.42 -0.20 -18.31
C HIS A 6 -7.50 -1.18 -17.83
N SER A 7 -7.21 -1.87 -16.74
CA SER A 7 -8.12 -2.83 -16.11
C SER A 7 -8.46 -2.37 -14.70
N TRP A 8 -9.49 -2.97 -14.14
CA TRP A 8 -9.98 -2.73 -12.78
C TRP A 8 -9.18 -3.49 -11.71
N HIS A 9 -8.20 -4.31 -12.11
CA HIS A 9 -7.42 -5.10 -11.16
C HIS A 9 -6.62 -4.19 -10.21
N PRO A 10 -6.47 -4.59 -8.94
CA PRO A 10 -5.60 -3.88 -8.02
C PRO A 10 -4.15 -3.88 -8.52
N VAL A 11 -3.44 -2.80 -8.22
CA VAL A 11 -2.01 -2.67 -8.50
C VAL A 11 -1.19 -2.99 -7.25
N PRO A 12 -0.01 -3.61 -7.39
CA PRO A 12 0.84 -3.91 -6.26
C PRO A 12 1.39 -2.61 -5.63
N LEU A 13 1.37 -2.54 -4.31
CA LEU A 13 1.90 -1.42 -3.52
C LEU A 13 2.90 -1.93 -2.50
N LEU A 14 4.05 -1.27 -2.39
CA LEU A 14 5.06 -1.51 -1.36
C LEU A 14 5.31 -0.21 -0.60
N LEU A 15 5.30 -0.29 0.73
CA LEU A 15 5.64 0.82 1.60
C LEU A 15 6.84 0.46 2.47
N LYS A 16 7.83 1.34 2.52
CA LYS A 16 9.00 1.23 3.40
C LYS A 16 9.08 2.48 4.26
N ALA A 17 9.10 2.31 5.58
CA ALA A 17 9.32 3.40 6.53
C ALA A 17 10.08 2.89 7.76
N PRO A 18 10.76 3.78 8.53
CA PRO A 18 11.59 3.38 9.68
C PRO A 18 10.86 2.58 10.75
N TYR A 19 9.57 2.84 10.95
CA TYR A 19 8.74 2.24 12.00
C TYR A 19 7.68 1.26 11.45
N LEU A 20 7.80 0.87 10.18
CA LEU A 20 6.85 -0.06 9.57
C LEU A 20 7.17 -1.50 9.98
N ARG A 21 6.13 -2.26 10.34
CA ARG A 21 6.27 -3.70 10.58
C ARG A 21 6.42 -4.41 9.24
N LYS A 22 7.54 -5.10 9.05
CA LYS A 22 7.75 -5.97 7.88
C LYS A 22 6.75 -7.12 7.89
N ASP A 23 6.17 -7.42 6.73
CA ASP A 23 5.32 -8.59 6.52
C ASP A 23 6.11 -9.78 5.91
N GLY A 24 5.39 -10.84 5.55
CA GLY A 24 5.98 -12.05 4.97
C GLY A 24 6.36 -11.94 3.49
N ALA A 25 6.07 -10.82 2.82
CA ALA A 25 6.32 -10.69 1.38
C ALA A 25 7.82 -10.67 1.09
N GLN A 26 8.24 -11.46 0.09
CA GLN A 26 9.66 -11.60 -0.26
C GLN A 26 10.04 -10.89 -1.55
N ARG A 27 9.05 -10.56 -2.40
CA ARG A 27 9.24 -9.93 -3.70
C ARG A 27 8.14 -8.91 -3.97
N PHE A 28 8.43 -7.93 -4.84
CA PHE A 28 7.43 -6.99 -5.32
C PHE A 28 6.77 -7.52 -6.59
N THR A 29 5.68 -8.26 -6.43
CA THR A 29 4.85 -8.82 -7.50
C THR A 29 3.38 -8.71 -7.10
N GLU A 30 2.46 -8.86 -8.06
CA GLU A 30 1.02 -8.82 -7.82
C GLU A 30 0.58 -9.88 -6.81
N GLY A 31 1.12 -11.10 -6.92
CA GLY A 31 0.76 -12.22 -6.05
C GLY A 31 1.27 -12.11 -4.62
N GLU A 32 2.44 -11.48 -4.42
CA GLU A 32 2.97 -11.20 -3.07
C GLU A 32 2.24 -10.01 -2.44
N ALA A 33 2.00 -8.94 -3.20
CA ALA A 33 1.26 -7.77 -2.73
C ALA A 33 -0.16 -8.12 -2.27
N ALA A 34 -0.83 -9.07 -2.94
CA ALA A 34 -2.15 -9.56 -2.55
C ALA A 34 -2.18 -10.24 -1.16
N LYS A 35 -1.04 -10.72 -0.66
CA LYS A 35 -0.89 -11.37 0.65
C LYS A 35 -0.23 -10.45 1.70
N GLY A 36 0.25 -9.28 1.27
CA GLY A 36 0.95 -8.34 2.13
C GLY A 36 0.05 -7.71 3.19
N SER A 37 0.65 -7.21 4.27
CA SER A 37 -0.11 -6.70 5.42
C SER A 37 -0.84 -5.37 5.15
N LEU A 38 -0.51 -4.69 4.04
CA LEU A 38 -1.25 -3.50 3.60
C LEU A 38 -2.67 -3.82 3.14
N GLY A 39 -2.93 -5.08 2.75
CA GLY A 39 -4.22 -5.50 2.22
C GLY A 39 -4.62 -4.75 0.94
N HIS A 40 -5.92 -4.62 0.71
CA HIS A 40 -6.46 -3.88 -0.42
C HIS A 40 -6.84 -2.46 0.00
N LEU A 41 -6.21 -1.47 -0.62
CA LEU A 41 -6.40 -0.05 -0.34
C LEU A 41 -7.02 0.65 -1.55
N ARG A 42 -7.87 1.63 -1.29
CA ARG A 42 -8.28 2.63 -2.29
C ARG A 42 -7.13 3.62 -2.49
N GLY A 43 -6.97 4.12 -3.72
CA GLY A 43 -5.89 5.07 -4.03
C GLY A 43 -5.86 6.32 -3.13
N MET A 44 -7.04 6.79 -2.70
CA MET A 44 -7.18 7.94 -1.79
C MET A 44 -6.65 7.68 -0.37
N GLU A 45 -6.52 6.43 0.04
CA GLU A 45 -6.03 6.04 1.37
C GLU A 45 -4.50 6.05 1.43
N LEU A 46 -3.81 6.12 0.28
CA LEU A 46 -2.36 6.11 0.22
C LEU A 46 -1.74 7.35 0.87
N MET A 47 -2.20 8.55 0.51
CA MET A 47 -1.63 9.79 1.04
C MET A 47 -1.67 9.89 2.57
N PRO A 48 -2.81 9.68 3.26
CA PRO A 48 -2.83 9.73 4.72
C PRO A 48 -1.95 8.65 5.37
N LEU A 49 -1.84 7.46 4.77
CA LEU A 49 -0.93 6.41 5.24
C LEU A 49 0.55 6.85 5.13
N LEU A 50 0.94 7.45 4.00
CA LEU A 50 2.30 8.00 3.82
C LEU A 50 2.60 9.10 4.85
N LEU A 51 1.66 10.01 5.09
CA LEU A 51 1.81 11.08 6.08
C LEU A 51 1.95 10.52 7.51
N ALA A 52 1.21 9.45 7.85
CA ALA A 52 1.33 8.79 9.15
C ALA A 52 2.75 8.26 9.37
N HIS A 53 3.29 7.54 8.39
CA HIS A 53 4.65 7.00 8.46
C HIS A 53 5.75 8.07 8.38
N ALA A 54 5.45 9.24 7.80
CA ALA A 54 6.35 10.39 7.77
C ALA A 54 6.29 11.27 9.04
N GLY A 55 5.41 10.95 10.00
CA GLY A 55 5.19 11.80 11.18
C GLY A 55 4.53 13.15 10.87
N ARG A 56 3.80 13.23 9.75
CA ARG A 56 3.15 14.44 9.24
C ARG A 56 1.62 14.37 9.25
N LEU A 57 1.07 13.32 9.87
CA LEU A 57 -0.37 13.18 10.04
C LEU A 57 -0.81 13.85 11.35
N LEU A 58 -1.69 14.84 11.24
CA LEU A 58 -2.31 15.47 12.40
C LEU A 58 -3.44 14.58 12.94
N LYS A 59 -3.58 14.54 14.27
CA LYS A 59 -4.72 13.89 14.92
C LYS A 59 -5.98 14.70 14.63
N TYR A 60 -7.05 14.03 14.21
CA TYR A 60 -8.37 14.66 14.09
C TYR A 60 -9.14 14.48 15.40
N GLY A 61 -9.40 15.60 16.09
CA GLY A 61 -10.05 15.62 17.39
C GLY A 61 -9.13 15.21 18.55
N ALA A 62 -9.48 15.72 19.74
CA ALA A 62 -8.70 15.74 20.99
C ALA A 62 -7.54 16.75 21.01
#